data_AF-A0A7C7HA19-F1
#
_entry.id   AF-A0A7C7HA19-F1
#
_cell.length_a   1.000
_cell.length_b   1.000
_cell.length_c   1.000
_cell.angle_alpha   90.00
_cell.angle_beta   90.00
_cell.angle_gamma   90.00
#
_symmetry.space_group_name_H-M   'P 1'
#
loop_
_entity.id
_entity.type
_entity.pdbx_description
1 polymer ?
#
loop_
_entity_poly.entity_id
_entity_poly.type
_entity_poly.pdbx_seq_one_letter_code
_entity_poly.pdbx_strand_id
1 'polypeptide(L)'
;PKTGLPDFGEIRNTYVPDQLCVELKALKYYLIEYRNLGIFYEAATNQILNDLVAACRPRRMTVVGNFSVRGGDRNVGHRYPRPVQRTV
;
A
#
# COMPACT_ATOMS: atom_id res chain seq x y z
N PRO A 1 17.07 -4.88 -0.66
CA PRO A 1 17.23 -5.92 -1.70
C PRO A 1 18.73 -6.17 -1.99
N LYS A 2 19.11 -7.37 -2.43
CA LYS A 2 20.52 -7.81 -2.49
C LYS A 2 21.41 -7.06 -3.50
N THR A 3 20.84 -6.26 -4.41
CA THR A 3 21.55 -5.68 -5.57
C THR A 3 21.74 -4.17 -5.52
N GLY A 4 21.05 -3.45 -4.61
CA GLY A 4 21.17 -1.99 -4.46
C GLY A 4 20.68 -1.15 -5.66
N LEU A 5 20.09 -1.80 -6.68
CA LEU A 5 19.63 -1.15 -7.89
C LEU A 5 18.17 -0.70 -7.74
N PRO A 6 17.78 0.44 -8.33
CA PRO A 6 16.42 0.95 -8.24
C PRO A 6 15.46 0.06 -9.04
N ASP A 7 14.39 -0.37 -8.39
CA ASP A 7 13.24 -1.02 -9.00
C ASP A 7 12.09 -0.01 -9.12
N PHE A 8 11.22 -0.19 -10.12
CA PHE A 8 10.04 0.66 -10.32
C PHE A 8 8.78 -0.15 -10.05
N GLY A 9 7.76 0.52 -9.51
CA GLY A 9 6.45 -0.09 -9.32
C GLY A 9 5.33 0.94 -9.24
N GLU A 10 4.13 0.50 -9.62
CA GLU A 10 2.89 1.24 -9.48
C GLU A 10 2.14 0.73 -8.25
N ILE A 11 1.79 1.64 -7.32
CA ILE A 11 0.90 1.32 -6.20
C ILE A 11 -0.49 1.86 -6.50
N ARG A 12 -1.49 0.97 -6.58
CA ARG A 12 -2.91 1.31 -6.66
C ARG A 12 -3.58 1.09 -5.31
N ASN A 13 -4.05 2.17 -4.70
CA ASN A 13 -4.90 2.14 -3.52
C ASN A 13 -6.36 2.37 -3.92
N THR A 14 -7.24 1.42 -3.63
CA THR A 14 -8.70 1.56 -3.79
C THR A 14 -9.36 1.36 -2.45
N TYR A 15 -10.09 2.36 -1.95
CA TYR A 15 -10.69 2.30 -0.62
C TYR A 15 -12.04 3.01 -0.56
N VAL A 16 -12.83 2.64 0.45
CA VAL A 16 -14.04 3.36 0.85
C VAL A 16 -13.76 3.98 2.22
N PRO A 17 -13.73 5.33 2.32
CA PRO A 17 -13.47 6.01 3.59
C PRO A 17 -14.58 5.73 4.61
N ASP A 18 -14.25 5.92 5.88
CA ASP A 18 -15.24 6.07 6.93
C ASP A 18 -15.41 7.56 7.25
N GLN A 19 -14.78 8.05 8.33
CA GLN A 19 -14.84 9.47 8.71
C GLN A 19 -13.67 10.29 8.16
N LEU A 20 -12.57 9.64 7.77
CA LEU A 20 -11.34 10.28 7.32
C LEU A 20 -10.97 9.83 5.92
N CYS A 21 -10.44 10.77 5.13
CA CYS A 21 -9.83 10.53 3.83
C CYS A 21 -8.30 10.65 3.95
N VAL A 22 -7.59 9.88 3.13
CA VAL A 22 -6.14 10.01 2.99
C VAL A 22 -5.81 11.31 2.24
N GLU A 23 -4.95 12.15 2.81
CA GLU A 23 -4.48 13.37 2.18
C GLU A 23 -3.39 13.06 1.14
N LEU A 24 -3.52 13.61 -0.07
CA LEU A 24 -2.73 13.19 -1.23
C LEU A 24 -1.26 13.65 -1.15
N LYS A 25 -0.98 14.84 -0.60
CA LYS A 25 0.38 15.35 -0.44
C LYS A 25 1.14 14.49 0.58
N ALA A 26 0.55 14.16 1.71
CA ALA A 26 1.10 13.26 2.72
C ALA A 26 1.35 11.86 2.14
N LEU A 27 0.38 11.30 1.39
CA LEU A 27 0.53 10.02 0.72
C LEU A 27 1.71 10.02 -0.27
N LYS A 28 1.89 11.11 -1.03
CA LYS A 28 3.03 11.26 -1.93
C LYS A 28 4.36 11.21 -1.16
N TYR A 29 4.50 11.98 -0.08
CA TYR A 29 5.74 11.99 0.71
C TYR A 29 6.01 10.65 1.37
N TYR A 30 4.98 10.02 1.94
CA TYR A 30 5.06 8.67 2.50
C TYR A 30 5.59 7.65 1.47
N LEU A 31 5.07 7.65 0.23
CA LEU A 31 5.57 6.75 -0.82
C LEU A 31 7.02 7.05 -1.25
N ILE A 32 7.45 8.31 -1.20
CA ILE A 32 8.83 8.71 -1.55
C ILE A 32 9.85 8.11 -0.57
N GLU A 33 9.49 7.90 0.71
CA GLU A 33 10.39 7.30 1.71
C GLU A 33 10.83 5.88 1.34
N TYR A 34 10.03 5.16 0.55
CA TYR A 34 10.37 3.82 0.06
C TYR A 34 11.48 3.81 -1.01
N ARG A 35 11.84 4.96 -1.60
CA ARG A 35 12.82 5.07 -2.69
C ARG A 35 14.20 4.50 -2.31
N ASN A 36 14.63 4.73 -1.08
CA ASN A 36 15.94 4.31 -0.59
C ASN A 36 15.83 3.15 0.41
N LEU A 37 14.63 2.56 0.56
CA LEU A 37 14.37 1.49 1.51
C LEU A 37 14.54 0.14 0.84
N GLY A 38 15.40 -0.70 1.42
CA GLY A 38 15.67 -2.02 0.87
C GLY A 38 14.66 -3.10 1.25
N ILE A 39 13.41 -2.95 0.83
CA ILE A 39 12.28 -3.81 1.22
C ILE A 39 11.84 -4.76 0.10
N PHE A 40 11.25 -5.91 0.46
CA PHE A 40 10.60 -6.80 -0.50
C PHE A 40 9.22 -6.24 -0.90
N TYR A 41 8.79 -6.48 -2.14
CA TYR A 41 7.53 -5.94 -2.67
C TYR A 41 6.30 -6.31 -1.84
N GLU A 42 6.25 -7.54 -1.33
CA GLU A 42 5.16 -8.03 -0.47
C GLU A 42 5.16 -7.35 0.89
N ALA A 43 6.35 -7.17 1.48
CA ALA A 43 6.48 -6.46 2.74
C ALA A 43 6.08 -4.98 2.58
N ALA A 44 6.52 -4.33 1.50
CA ALA A 44 6.14 -2.95 1.18
C ALA A 44 4.62 -2.81 0.99
N THR A 45 4.01 -3.68 0.18
CA THR A 45 2.56 -3.61 -0.09
C THR A 45 1.74 -3.84 1.18
N ASN A 46 2.15 -4.79 2.04
CA ASN A 46 1.52 -5.03 3.35
C ASN A 46 1.67 -3.84 4.30
N GLN A 47 2.87 -3.26 4.38
CA GLN A 47 3.15 -2.12 5.24
C GLN A 47 2.33 -0.89 4.82
N ILE A 48 2.29 -0.59 3.51
CA ILE A 48 1.44 0.48 2.96
C ILE A 48 -0.03 0.28 3.35
N LEU A 49 -0.57 -0.94 3.21
CA LEU A 49 -1.95 -1.22 3.61
C LEU A 49 -2.17 -0.97 5.11
N ASN A 50 -1.30 -1.50 5.97
CA ASN A 50 -1.43 -1.38 7.42
C ASN A 50 -1.38 0.09 7.88
N ASP A 51 -0.43 0.86 7.36
CA ASP A 51 -0.24 2.26 7.75
C ASP A 51 -1.42 3.13 7.30
N LEU A 52 -1.95 2.90 6.09
CA LEU A 52 -3.14 3.61 5.61
C LEU A 52 -4.40 3.22 6.38
N VAL A 53 -4.57 1.95 6.74
CA VAL A 53 -5.68 1.49 7.58
C VAL A 53 -5.61 2.13 8.97
N ALA A 54 -4.43 2.22 9.56
CA ALA A 54 -4.23 2.88 10.85
C ALA A 54 -4.54 4.38 10.79
N ALA A 55 -4.15 5.05 9.70
CA ALA A 55 -4.32 6.49 9.52
C ALA A 55 -5.78 6.93 9.34
N CYS A 56 -6.60 6.17 8.57
CA CYS A 56 -7.95 6.62 8.21
C CYS A 56 -9.10 5.67 8.60
N ARG A 57 -8.81 4.48 9.14
CA ARG A 57 -9.79 3.47 9.58
C ARG A 57 -10.91 3.23 8.55
N PRO A 58 -10.57 2.89 7.30
CA PRO A 58 -11.53 2.80 6.20
C PRO A 58 -12.52 1.65 6.42
N ARG A 59 -13.65 1.69 5.70
CA ARG A 59 -14.62 0.58 5.69
C ARG A 59 -14.09 -0.63 4.92
N ARG A 60 -13.39 -0.36 3.82
CA ARG A 60 -12.63 -1.36 3.05
C ARG A 60 -11.47 -0.67 2.35
N MET A 61 -10.37 -1.38 2.18
CA MET A 61 -9.20 -0.90 1.45
C MET A 61 -8.50 -2.07 0.75
N THR A 62 -8.02 -1.83 -0.45
CA THR A 62 -7.20 -2.75 -1.24
C THR A 62 -5.99 -1.98 -1.73
N VAL A 63 -4.80 -2.52 -1.52
CA VAL A 63 -3.54 -1.99 -2.05
C VAL A 63 -2.95 -3.05 -2.98
N VAL A 64 -2.67 -2.65 -4.22
CA VAL A 64 -2.02 -3.49 -5.23
C VAL A 64 -0.72 -2.81 -5.65
N GLY A 65 0.40 -3.52 -5.48
CA GLY A 65 1.70 -3.12 -6.01
C GLY A 65 2.02 -3.93 -7.27
N ASN A 66 2.24 -3.23 -8.37
CA ASN A 66 2.64 -3.81 -9.64
C ASN A 66 4.08 -3.39 -9.92
N PHE A 67 5.03 -4.31 -9.75
CA PHE A 67 6.46 -4.01 -9.77
C PHE A 67 7.09 -4.60 -11.03
N SER A 68 7.79 -3.77 -11.79
CA SER A 68 8.56 -4.22 -12.95
C SER A 68 9.87 -4.80 -12.45
N VAL A 69 9.95 -6.13 -12.40
CA VAL A 69 11.21 -6.83 -12.18
C VAL A 69 11.94 -6.93 -13.51
N ARG A 70 13.27 -6.85 -13.48
CA ARG A 70 14.11 -6.98 -14.66
C ARG A 70 13.80 -8.31 -15.37
N GLY A 71 13.01 -8.26 -16.46
CA GLY A 71 12.58 -9.43 -17.24
C GLY A 71 11.14 -9.91 -17.00
N GLY A 72 10.30 -9.22 -16.22
CA GLY A 72 8.88 -9.54 -16.07
C GLY A 72 8.07 -8.58 -15.18
N ASP A 73 6.74 -8.69 -15.20
CA ASP A 73 5.85 -7.92 -14.33
C ASP A 73 5.41 -8.76 -13.12
N ARG A 74 5.51 -8.19 -11.91
CA ARG A 74 5.07 -8.84 -10.67
C ARG A 74 3.92 -8.07 -10.02
N ASN A 75 2.74 -8.68 -10.00
CA ASN A 75 1.57 -8.17 -9.30
C ASN A 75 1.47 -8.74 -7.88
N VAL A 76 1.35 -7.86 -6.88
CA VAL A 76 1.14 -8.21 -5.46
C VAL A 76 -0.07 -7.42 -4.94
N GLY A 77 -1.06 -8.08 -4.35
CA GLY A 77 -2.27 -7.43 -3.87
C GLY A 77 -2.67 -7.86 -2.46
N HIS A 78 -3.04 -6.89 -1.63
CA HIS A 78 -3.51 -7.10 -0.26
C HIS A 78 -4.81 -6.35 0.01
N ARG A 79 -5.67 -6.93 0.86
CA ARG A 79 -7.02 -6.41 1.12
C ARG A 79 -7.35 -6.40 2.61
N TYR A 80 -7.96 -5.32 3.05
CA TYR A 80 -8.53 -5.13 4.37
C TYR A 80 -10.07 -5.01 4.29
N PRO A 81 -10.83 -5.99 4.79
CA PRO A 81 -12.24 -5.86 5.09
C PRO A 81 -12.43 -5.41 6.55
N ARG A 82 -13.16 -4.31 6.81
CA ARG A 82 -13.58 -4.00 8.19
C ARG A 82 -14.67 -5.00 8.60
N PRO A 83 -14.50 -5.80 9.66
CA PRO A 83 -15.55 -6.69 10.12
C PRO A 83 -16.78 -5.86 10.51
N VAL A 84 -17.94 -6.25 9.99
CA VAL A 84 -19.22 -5.59 10.30
C VAL A 84 -19.53 -5.87 11.76
N GLN A 85 -19.33 -4.89 12.64
CA GLN A 85 -19.91 -4.95 13.98
C GLN A 85 -21.43 -4.83 13.81
N ARG A 86 -22.14 -5.95 13.93
CA ARG A 86 -23.59 -5.94 14.14
C ARG A 86 -23.82 -5.30 15.50
N THR A 87 -24.23 -4.04 15.52
CA THR A 87 -24.82 -3.43 16.71
C THR A 87 -26.14 -4.14 16.99
N VAL A 88 -26.24 -4.75 18.17
CA VAL A 88 -27.47 -5.34 18.72
C VAL A 88 -28.33 -4.22 19.29
#